data_AF-A0A9P7JKM0-F1
#
_entry.id   AF-A0A9P7JKM0-F1
#
_cell.length_a   1.000
_cell.length_b   1.000
_cell.length_c   1.000
_cell.angle_alpha   90.00
_cell.angle_beta   90.00
_cell.angle_gamma   90.00
#
_symmetry.space_group_name_H-M   'P 1'
#
loop_
_entity.id
_entity.type
_entity.pdbx_description
1 polymer ?
#
loop_
_entity_poly.entity_id
_entity_poly.type
_entity_poly.pdbx_seq_one_letter_code
_entity_poly.pdbx_strand_id
1 'polypeptide(L)'
;MKRQRGQKVAEDNDIGEWPTHTLEAREVLDESSRTHYATLLAAFAFDGAVIEPGGYGRHLKGALVQVYFTLRHIKGERTNTFRAKITAIRILVPPPRIKTRRCIVQTDDRVDQ
;
A
#
# COMPACT_ATOMS: atom_id res chain seq x y z
N MET A 1 -3.14 -38.91 13.60
CA MET A 1 -2.70 -37.57 13.12
C MET A 1 -3.91 -36.82 12.56
N LYS A 2 -4.46 -35.87 13.31
CA LYS A 2 -5.62 -35.06 12.87
C LYS A 2 -5.08 -33.82 12.13
N ARG A 3 -5.37 -33.71 10.83
CA ARG A 3 -5.05 -32.53 10.03
C ARG A 3 -5.94 -31.38 10.52
N GLN A 4 -5.33 -30.37 11.15
CA GLN A 4 -6.04 -29.12 11.43
C GLN A 4 -6.38 -28.46 10.09
N ARG A 5 -7.68 -28.23 9.87
CA ARG A 5 -8.19 -27.49 8.71
C ARG A 5 -7.62 -26.08 8.80
N GLY A 6 -7.00 -25.63 7.70
CA GLY A 6 -6.51 -24.27 7.56
C GLY A 6 -7.60 -23.28 7.95
N GLN A 7 -7.26 -22.43 8.90
CA GLN A 7 -8.08 -21.31 9.33
C GLN A 7 -8.27 -20.40 8.13
N LYS A 8 -9.50 -20.36 7.60
CA LYS A 8 -9.89 -19.45 6.53
C LYS A 8 -9.90 -18.05 7.15
N VAL A 9 -8.82 -17.30 6.95
CA VAL A 9 -8.77 -15.88 7.34
C VAL A 9 -9.82 -15.18 6.49
N ALA A 10 -10.80 -14.57 7.14
CA ALA A 10 -11.84 -13.80 6.50
C ALA A 10 -11.19 -12.58 5.83
N GLU A 11 -10.95 -12.65 4.52
CA GLU A 11 -10.66 -11.48 3.71
C GLU A 11 -12.00 -10.97 3.18
N ASP A 12 -12.69 -10.18 4.00
CA ASP A 12 -13.81 -9.36 3.55
C ASP A 12 -13.33 -7.91 3.61
N ASN A 13 -12.74 -7.46 2.51
CA ASN A 13 -12.33 -6.07 2.32
C ASN A 13 -13.06 -5.57 1.09
N ASP A 14 -14.32 -5.20 1.31
CA ASP A 14 -15.14 -4.52 0.33
C ASP A 14 -14.54 -3.15 0.05
N ILE A 15 -14.13 -2.92 -1.20
CA ILE A 15 -13.61 -1.61 -1.64
C ILE A 15 -14.73 -0.59 -1.85
N GLY A 16 -16.00 -1.00 -1.84
CA GLY A 16 -17.17 -0.13 -2.04
C GLY A 16 -17.30 0.99 -1.00
N GLU A 17 -16.70 0.83 0.18
CA GLU A 17 -16.73 1.84 1.25
C GLU A 17 -15.52 2.80 1.24
N TRP A 18 -14.65 2.72 0.21
CA TRP A 18 -13.50 3.63 0.15
C TRP A 18 -13.94 5.09 -0.03
N PRO A 19 -13.25 6.05 0.61
CA PRO A 19 -13.62 7.45 0.53
C PRO A 19 -13.44 7.98 -0.89
N THR A 20 -14.52 8.51 -1.47
CA THR A 20 -14.52 9.15 -2.79
C THR A 20 -14.90 10.63 -2.68
N HIS A 21 -14.20 11.49 -3.40
CA HIS A 21 -14.43 12.94 -3.37
C HIS A 21 -15.32 13.46 -4.51
N THR A 22 -15.66 12.60 -5.48
CA THR A 22 -16.54 12.94 -6.62
C THR A 22 -17.58 11.85 -6.85
N LEU A 23 -18.70 12.21 -7.47
CA LEU A 23 -19.76 11.26 -7.82
C LEU A 23 -19.27 10.22 -8.82
N GLU A 24 -18.53 10.65 -9.85
CA GLU A 24 -17.92 9.77 -10.86
C GLU A 24 -16.98 8.73 -10.22
N ALA A 25 -16.15 9.14 -9.25
CA ALA A 25 -15.28 8.21 -8.54
C ALA A 25 -16.07 7.18 -7.72
N ARG A 26 -17.23 7.56 -7.18
CA ARG A 26 -18.11 6.66 -6.44
C ARG A 26 -18.75 5.61 -7.34
N GLU A 27 -19.20 6.00 -8.53
CA GLU A 27 -19.79 5.07 -9.49
C GLU A 27 -18.76 4.05 -9.99
N VAL A 28 -17.55 4.51 -10.31
CA VAL A 28 -16.44 3.63 -10.72
C VAL A 28 -16.02 2.70 -9.58
N LEU A 29 -16.05 3.17 -8.34
CA LEU A 29 -15.74 2.35 -7.17
C LEU A 29 -16.80 1.26 -6.93
N ASP A 30 -18.08 1.58 -7.11
CA ASP A 30 -19.19 0.62 -6.98
C ASP A 30 -19.17 -0.45 -8.08
N GLU A 31 -18.78 -0.08 -9.31
CA GLU A 31 -18.54 -1.05 -10.37
C GLU A 31 -17.31 -1.94 -10.06
N SER A 32 -16.25 -1.33 -9.55
CA SER A 32 -15.01 -2.02 -9.23
C SER A 32 -15.18 -2.99 -8.06
N SER A 33 -15.98 -2.64 -7.03
CA SER A 33 -16.22 -3.49 -5.85
C SER A 33 -16.89 -4.82 -6.19
N ARG A 34 -17.65 -4.88 -7.29
CA ARG A 34 -18.30 -6.11 -7.78
C ARG A 34 -17.33 -7.10 -8.39
N THR A 35 -16.17 -6.64 -8.85
CA THR A 35 -15.22 -7.44 -9.65
C THR A 35 -13.85 -7.57 -8.99
N HIS A 36 -13.51 -6.67 -8.08
CA HIS A 36 -12.21 -6.57 -7.43
C HIS A 36 -12.38 -6.55 -5.90
N TYR A 37 -11.44 -7.20 -5.21
CA TYR A 37 -11.30 -7.15 -3.76
C TYR A 37 -9.94 -6.54 -3.41
N ALA A 38 -9.87 -5.80 -2.31
CA ALA A 38 -8.59 -5.31 -1.80
C ALA A 38 -8.02 -6.28 -0.78
N THR A 39 -6.85 -6.86 -1.05
CA THR A 39 -6.10 -7.55 0.00
C THR A 39 -5.25 -6.53 0.74
N LEU A 40 -5.46 -6.41 2.06
CA LEU A 40 -4.64 -5.57 2.91
C LEU A 40 -3.19 -6.07 2.94
N LEU A 41 -2.26 -5.14 2.88
CA LEU A 41 -0.84 -5.44 2.83
C LEU A 41 -0.31 -5.69 4.24
N ALA A 42 0.21 -6.88 4.54
CA ALA A 42 0.86 -7.11 5.82
C ALA A 42 2.03 -6.14 6.00
N ALA A 43 1.93 -5.22 6.97
CA ALA A 43 2.96 -4.24 7.26
C ALA A 43 3.38 -4.33 8.72
N PHE A 44 4.68 -4.25 8.96
CA PHE A 44 5.27 -4.41 10.29
C PHE A 44 6.14 -3.21 10.63
N ALA A 45 6.02 -2.73 11.87
CA ALA A 45 6.87 -1.70 12.42
C ALA A 45 8.28 -2.26 12.72
N PHE A 46 9.19 -1.38 13.13
CA PHE A 46 10.58 -1.73 13.43
C PHE A 46 10.70 -2.81 14.53
N ASP A 47 9.84 -2.73 15.54
CA ASP A 47 9.73 -3.69 16.64
C ASP A 47 9.00 -5.00 16.26
N GLY A 48 8.52 -5.10 15.01
CA GLY A 48 7.76 -6.25 14.52
C GLY A 48 6.25 -6.19 14.83
N ALA A 49 5.74 -5.09 15.41
CA ALA A 49 4.31 -4.91 15.59
C ALA A 49 3.58 -4.75 14.26
N VAL A 50 2.37 -5.30 14.14
CA VAL A 50 1.54 -5.14 12.94
C VAL A 50 1.08 -3.68 12.83
N ILE A 51 1.23 -3.10 11.65
CA ILE A 51 0.70 -1.78 11.31
C ILE A 51 -0.67 -2.00 10.70
N GLU A 52 -1.70 -1.52 11.38
CA GLU A 52 -3.06 -1.52 10.84
C GLU A 52 -3.15 -0.62 9.59
N PRO A 53 -4.04 -0.91 8.62
CA PRO A 53 -4.14 -0.16 7.37
C PRO A 53 -4.31 1.36 7.56
N GLY A 54 -5.10 1.77 8.56
CA GLY A 54 -5.28 3.19 8.92
C GLY A 54 -3.98 3.88 9.35
N GLY A 55 -2.95 3.11 9.72
CA GLY A 55 -1.63 3.58 10.10
C GLY A 55 -0.61 3.65 8.97
N TYR A 56 -0.88 3.11 7.78
CA TYR A 56 0.11 3.03 6.69
C TYR A 56 0.67 4.40 6.31
N GLY A 57 -0.19 5.40 6.11
CA GLY A 57 0.24 6.74 5.69
C GLY A 57 1.19 7.40 6.71
N ARG A 58 1.00 7.14 8.00
CA ARG A 58 1.84 7.69 9.07
C ARG A 58 3.17 6.95 9.19
N HIS A 59 3.15 5.62 9.06
CA HIS A 59 4.32 4.79 9.36
C HIS A 59 5.19 4.50 8.15
N LEU A 60 4.60 4.35 6.96
CA LEU A 60 5.34 3.98 5.74
C LEU A 60 5.89 5.20 5.00
N LYS A 61 5.27 6.38 5.16
CA LYS A 61 5.70 7.58 4.44
C LYS A 61 7.09 8.04 4.91
N GLY A 62 8.07 7.95 4.02
CA GLY A 62 9.47 8.31 4.28
C GLY A 62 10.24 7.30 5.12
N ALA A 63 9.67 6.12 5.38
CA ALA A 63 10.32 5.06 6.14
C ALA A 63 11.28 4.25 5.25
N LEU A 64 12.38 3.79 5.82
CA LEU A 64 13.20 2.78 5.17
C LEU A 64 12.59 1.41 5.46
N VAL A 65 12.30 0.64 4.42
CA VAL A 65 11.57 -0.63 4.54
C VAL A 65 12.26 -1.79 3.82
N GLN A 66 12.08 -2.98 4.36
CA GLN A 66 12.33 -4.26 3.71
C GLN A 66 11.01 -4.75 3.10
N VAL A 67 11.04 -5.06 1.80
CA VAL A 67 9.86 -5.55 1.06
C VAL A 67 10.03 -7.04 0.78
N TYR A 68 9.04 -7.82 1.18
CA TYR A 68 8.91 -9.22 0.82
C TYR A 68 7.95 -9.33 -0.36
N PHE A 69 8.39 -9.98 -1.43
CA PHE A 69 7.57 -10.20 -2.61
C PHE A 69 7.86 -11.56 -3.22
N THR A 70 6.85 -12.13 -3.87
CA THR A 70 7.02 -13.29 -4.73
C THR A 70 7.11 -12.84 -6.18
N LEU A 71 8.10 -13.33 -6.91
CA LEU A 71 8.24 -13.09 -8.34
C LEU A 71 7.70 -14.28 -9.12
N ARG A 72 6.74 -14.05 -10.00
CA ARG A 72 6.24 -15.06 -10.93
C ARG A 72 6.66 -14.71 -12.34
N HIS A 73 7.34 -15.64 -13.01
CA HIS A 73 7.60 -15.55 -14.43
C HIS A 73 6.45 -16.17 -15.20
N ILE A 74 5.92 -15.43 -16.18
CA ILE A 74 4.90 -15.88 -17.11
C ILE A 74 5.54 -15.82 -18.49
N LYS A 75 5.86 -16.99 -19.03
CA LYS A 75 6.37 -17.13 -20.38
C LYS A 75 5.20 -17.10 -21.35
N GLY A 76 5.15 -16.06 -22.18
CA GLY A 76 4.32 -16.01 -23.36
C GLY A 76 5.06 -16.55 -24.59
N GLU A 77 4.34 -16.68 -25.70
CA GLU A 77 4.87 -17.21 -26.96
C GLU A 77 5.91 -16.27 -27.60
N ARG A 78 5.77 -14.95 -27.38
CA ARG A 78 6.68 -13.91 -27.92
C ARG A 78 7.27 -12.97 -26.86
N THR A 79 6.80 -13.06 -25.62
CA THR A 79 7.22 -12.16 -24.54
C THR A 79 7.35 -12.92 -23.23
N ASN A 80 8.21 -12.41 -22.35
CA ASN A 80 8.36 -12.90 -20.99
C ASN A 80 7.89 -11.79 -20.05
N THR A 81 6.94 -12.10 -19.18
CA THR A 81 6.42 -11.14 -18.20
C THR A 81 6.79 -11.60 -16.80
N PHE A 82 7.44 -10.74 -16.04
CA PHE A 82 7.68 -10.97 -14.62
C PHE A 82 6.66 -10.16 -13.82
N ARG A 83 5.89 -10.85 -12.98
CA ARG A 83 4.92 -10.24 -12.07
C ARG A 83 5.42 -10.38 -10.64
N ALA A 84 5.72 -9.27 -9.99
CA ALA A 84 5.99 -9.22 -8.57
C ALA A 84 4.67 -9.03 -7.80
N LYS A 85 4.44 -9.86 -6.78
CA LYS A 85 3.36 -9.65 -5.80
C LYS A 85 4.01 -9.39 -4.45
N ILE A 86 3.80 -8.19 -3.92
CA ILE A 86 4.25 -7.84 -2.57
C ILE A 86 3.40 -8.63 -1.57
N THR A 87 4.05 -9.28 -0.63
CA THR A 87 3.40 -10.08 0.43
C THR A 87 3.48 -9.40 1.78
N ALA A 88 4.59 -8.71 2.08
CA ALA A 88 4.74 -7.98 3.33
C ALA A 88 5.75 -6.82 3.20
N ILE A 89 5.60 -5.83 4.09
CA ILE A 89 6.55 -4.73 4.28
C ILE A 89 6.97 -4.70 5.75
N ARG A 90 8.27 -4.56 6.01
CA ARG A 90 8.80 -4.35 7.37
C ARG A 90 9.60 -3.06 7.41
N ILE A 91 9.29 -2.18 8.36
CA ILE A 91 10.08 -0.98 8.59
C ILE A 91 11.42 -1.38 9.22
N LEU A 92 12.52 -0.96 8.59
CA LEU A 92 13.89 -1.14 9.08
C LEU A 92 14.33 0.05 9.93
N VAL A 93 13.94 1.26 9.53
CA VAL A 93 14.23 2.49 10.27
C VAL A 93 12.98 3.36 10.21
N PRO A 94 12.41 3.75 11.36
CA PRO A 94 11.27 4.67 11.39
C PRO A 94 11.60 5.97 10.66
N PRO A 95 10.63 6.59 9.95
CA PRO A 95 10.87 7.87 9.31
C PRO A 95 11.31 8.89 10.37
N PRO A 96 12.33 9.72 10.10
CA PRO A 96 12.73 10.76 11.02
C PRO A 96 11.51 11.61 11.33
N ARG A 97 11.29 11.92 12.62
CA ARG A 97 10.22 12.83 13.02
C ARG A 97 10.53 14.18 12.38
N ILE A 98 9.88 14.49 11.26
CA ILE A 98 9.95 15.81 10.66
C ILE A 98 9.32 16.73 11.70
N LYS A 99 10.15 17.36 12.53
CA LYS A 99 9.75 18.56 13.25
C LYS A 99 9.49 19.56 12.14
N THR A 100 8.22 19.79 11.82
CA THR A 100 7.81 20.74 10.79
C THR A 100 8.30 22.12 11.20
N ARG A 101 9.53 22.48 10.84
CA ARG A 101 9.86 23.87 10.57
C ARG A 101 9.27 24.11 9.20
N ARG A 102 8.18 24.86 9.13
CA ARG A 102 7.64 25.35 7.86
C ARG A 102 8.79 26.07 7.16
N CYS A 103 9.43 25.43 6.19
CA CYS A 103 10.24 26.15 5.24
C CYS A 103 9.25 26.68 4.22
N ILE A 104 8.85 27.94 4.40
CA ILE A 104 8.19 28.69 3.35
C ILE A 104 9.26 28.83 2.27
N VAL A 105 9.14 28.07 1.19
CA VAL A 105 9.94 28.30 -0.01
C VAL A 105 9.38 29.58 -0.62
N GLN A 106 10.03 30.72 -0.36
CA GLN A 106 9.86 31.90 -1.19
C GLN A 106 10.51 31.59 -2.54
N THR A 107 9.68 31.34 -3.55
CA THR A 107 10.12 31.43 -4.94
C THR A 107 10.27 32.91 -5.26
N ASP A 108 11.52 33.34 -5.45
CA ASP A 108 11.89 34.68 -5.89
C ASP A 108 11.61 34.75 -7.41
N ASP A 109 10.39 35.14 -7.76
CA ASP A 109 10.00 35.41 -9.15
C ASP A 109 10.61 36.74 -9.61
N ARG A 110 11.91 36.72 -9.91
CA ARG A 110 12.54 37.75 -10.75
C ARG A 110 12.31 37.42 -12.21
N VAL A 111 11.27 38.04 -12.76
CA VAL A 111 11.09 38.20 -14.20
C VAL A 111 12.04 39.32 -14.64
N ASP A 112 13.12 38.95 -15.34
CA ASP A 112 13.96 39.90 -16.07
C ASP A 112 13.14 40.54 -17.20
N GLN A 113 13.29 41.86 -17.32
CA GLN A 113 12.64 42.74 -18.30
C GLN A 113 13.23 42.61 -19.71
#